data_AF-A0A946GYA6-F1
#
_entry.id   AF-A0A946GYA6-F1
#
_cell.length_a   1.000
_cell.length_b   1.000
_cell.length_c   1.000
_cell.angle_alpha   90.00
_cell.angle_beta   90.00
_cell.angle_gamma   90.00
#
_symmetry.space_group_name_H-M   'P 1'
#
loop_
_entity.id
_entity.type
_entity.pdbx_description
1 polymer ?
#
loop_
_entity_poly.entity_id
_entity_poly.type
_entity_poly.pdbx_seq_one_letter_code
_entity_poly.pdbx_strand_id
1 'polypeptide(L)'
;MLQIPAAQRNLWKPKGTARDWKHIVIHHTATSRGSVESIHEAHLKRKDNSGNPWLGIGYHFVIGNGNGMPDGEIEQTFRWRQQMHGAHAGVGDYNQRGIGIVLVGNFEKEHPTAAQLVAVKSLVRMLKAEYRIDAEHVVGHSDVKATACPGKYFPLDEVSFGLPASGFVRRTSRPGESTFADFNRN
;
A
#
# COMPACT_ATOMS: atom_id res chain seq x y z
N MET A 1 -19.09 -5.76 -29.48
CA MET A 1 -19.55 -5.23 -28.19
C MET A 1 -18.58 -5.74 -27.13
N LEU A 2 -17.62 -4.92 -26.70
CA LEU A 2 -16.59 -5.34 -25.74
C LEU A 2 -17.24 -5.48 -24.37
N GLN A 3 -17.34 -6.72 -23.89
CA GLN A 3 -17.76 -7.04 -22.54
C GLN A 3 -16.68 -6.53 -21.57
N ILE A 4 -16.98 -5.45 -20.85
CA ILE A 4 -16.18 -4.99 -19.73
C ILE A 4 -16.21 -6.13 -18.69
N PRO A 5 -15.06 -6.72 -18.28
CA PRO A 5 -15.06 -7.72 -17.22
C PRO A 5 -15.68 -7.09 -15.98
N ALA A 6 -16.59 -7.81 -15.32
CA ALA A 6 -17.17 -7.35 -14.06
C ALA A 6 -16.01 -6.93 -13.14
N ALA A 7 -15.88 -5.62 -12.90
CA ALA A 7 -14.94 -5.11 -11.91
C ALA A 7 -15.15 -5.94 -10.65
N GLN A 8 -14.09 -6.62 -10.18
CA GLN A 8 -14.17 -7.46 -9.00
C GLN A 8 -14.90 -6.67 -7.90
N ARG A 9 -16.04 -7.19 -7.45
CA ARG A 9 -16.90 -6.50 -6.48
C ARG A 9 -16.06 -6.16 -5.27
N ASN A 10 -16.03 -4.89 -4.87
CA ASN A 10 -15.37 -4.47 -3.66
C ASN A 10 -15.99 -5.20 -2.46
N LEU A 11 -15.32 -6.25 -2.00
CA LEU A 11 -15.75 -7.09 -0.87
C LEU A 11 -15.86 -6.28 0.43
N TRP A 12 -15.21 -5.13 0.46
CA TRP A 12 -15.08 -4.25 1.61
C TRP A 12 -15.93 -3.00 1.51
N LYS A 13 -16.92 -2.95 0.61
CA LYS A 13 -17.79 -1.79 0.46
C LYS A 13 -18.48 -1.47 1.82
N PRO A 14 -18.37 -0.23 2.34
CA PRO A 14 -19.02 0.15 3.58
C PRO A 14 -20.55 0.09 3.42
N LYS A 15 -21.26 -0.17 4.53
CA LYS A 15 -22.73 -0.21 4.55
C LYS A 15 -23.37 1.18 4.38
N GLY A 16 -22.66 2.25 4.70
CA GLY A 16 -23.12 3.63 4.60
C GLY A 16 -22.45 4.42 3.48
N THR A 17 -22.75 5.73 3.41
CA THR A 17 -22.11 6.66 2.48
C THR A 17 -20.61 6.67 2.70
N ALA A 18 -19.85 6.38 1.66
CA ALA A 18 -18.41 6.44 1.72
C ALA A 18 -17.91 7.88 1.82
N ARG A 19 -16.75 8.10 2.45
CA ARG A 19 -16.09 9.41 2.39
C ARG A 19 -15.61 9.69 0.97
N ASP A 20 -15.35 10.97 0.70
CA ASP A 20 -14.65 11.39 -0.52
C ASP A 20 -13.15 11.08 -0.43
N TRP A 21 -12.81 9.80 -0.63
CA TRP A 21 -11.43 9.32 -0.61
C TRP A 21 -10.68 9.77 -1.86
N LYS A 22 -9.48 10.34 -1.67
CA LYS A 22 -8.62 10.87 -2.74
C LYS A 22 -7.28 10.17 -2.85
N HIS A 23 -6.82 9.52 -1.77
CA HIS A 23 -5.50 8.89 -1.72
C HIS A 23 -5.57 7.49 -1.13
N ILE A 24 -4.57 6.66 -1.43
CA ILE A 24 -4.27 5.44 -0.69
C ILE A 24 -2.85 5.60 -0.15
N VAL A 25 -2.66 5.39 1.15
CA VAL A 25 -1.34 5.52 1.78
C VAL A 25 -0.92 4.17 2.33
N ILE A 26 0.22 3.67 1.85
CA ILE A 26 0.75 2.37 2.23
C ILE A 26 1.73 2.50 3.40
N HIS A 27 1.59 1.58 4.36
CA HIS A 27 2.39 1.52 5.58
C HIS A 27 2.94 0.12 5.85
N HIS A 28 4.03 0.05 6.61
CA HIS A 28 4.40 -1.16 7.35
C HIS A 28 4.20 -0.96 8.84
N THR A 29 4.19 -2.03 9.64
CA THR A 29 4.16 -1.90 11.11
C THR A 29 5.54 -1.66 11.72
N ALA A 30 6.62 -1.93 10.98
CA ALA A 30 7.99 -2.03 11.48
C ALA A 30 8.19 -3.12 12.56
N THR A 31 7.26 -4.06 12.66
CA THR A 31 7.27 -5.17 13.63
C THR A 31 7.17 -6.52 12.91
N SER A 32 7.66 -7.59 13.53
CA SER A 32 7.58 -8.96 12.99
C SER A 32 6.23 -9.65 13.25
N ARG A 33 5.37 -9.02 14.07
CA ARG A 33 4.06 -9.51 14.50
C ARG A 33 3.07 -8.36 14.64
N GLY A 34 1.80 -8.62 14.37
CA GLY A 34 0.72 -7.67 14.63
C GLY A 34 -0.66 -8.25 14.31
N SER A 35 -1.68 -7.71 14.98
CA SER A 35 -3.10 -7.85 14.64
C SER A 35 -3.80 -6.50 14.71
N VAL A 36 -5.06 -6.42 14.25
CA VAL A 36 -5.88 -5.21 14.41
C VAL A 36 -5.95 -4.82 15.89
N GLU A 37 -6.16 -5.77 16.80
CA GLU A 37 -6.24 -5.55 18.25
C GLU A 37 -4.91 -5.06 18.81
N SER A 38 -3.80 -5.74 18.50
CA SER A 38 -2.50 -5.34 19.07
C SER A 38 -2.07 -3.95 18.62
N ILE A 39 -2.34 -3.61 17.36
CA ILE A 39 -2.06 -2.28 16.81
C ILE A 39 -3.02 -1.25 17.42
N HIS A 40 -4.30 -1.60 17.63
CA HIS A 40 -5.28 -0.75 18.29
C HIS A 40 -4.84 -0.37 19.70
N GLU A 41 -4.49 -1.36 20.52
CA GLU A 41 -3.99 -1.16 21.89
C GLU A 41 -2.71 -0.33 21.94
N ALA A 42 -1.79 -0.57 21.00
CA ALA A 42 -0.58 0.23 20.89
C ALA A 42 -0.89 1.69 20.51
N HIS A 43 -1.88 1.93 19.66
CA HIS A 43 -2.26 3.26 19.22
C HIS A 43 -3.09 4.02 20.26
N LEU A 44 -3.87 3.36 21.12
CA LEU A 44 -4.59 4.01 22.24
C LEU A 44 -3.64 4.73 23.20
N LYS A 45 -2.38 4.29 23.27
CA LYS A 45 -1.33 4.90 24.10
C LYS A 45 -0.67 6.12 23.45
N ARG A 46 -1.06 6.49 22.23
CA ARG A 46 -0.47 7.61 21.48
C ARG A 46 -1.28 8.89 21.65
N LYS A 47 -0.60 10.03 21.45
CA LYS A 47 -1.19 11.36 21.38
C LYS A 47 -0.82 12.03 20.06
N ASP A 48 -1.69 12.92 19.58
CA ASP A 48 -1.36 13.81 18.46
C ASP A 48 -0.43 14.95 18.91
N ASN A 49 -0.05 15.82 17.97
CA ASN A 49 0.85 16.95 18.23
C ASN A 49 0.23 18.00 19.19
N SER A 50 -1.09 17.99 19.36
CA SER A 50 -1.82 18.86 20.28
C SER A 50 -2.03 18.20 21.65
N GLY A 51 -1.50 16.97 21.85
CA GLY A 51 -1.62 16.24 23.10
C GLY A 51 -2.93 15.46 23.26
N ASN A 52 -3.79 15.42 22.25
CA ASN A 52 -5.05 14.67 22.31
C ASN A 52 -4.80 13.17 22.12
N PRO A 53 -5.46 12.29 22.90
CA PRO A 53 -5.31 10.85 22.74
C PRO A 53 -5.85 10.37 21.39
N TRP A 54 -5.19 9.37 20.82
CA TRP A 54 -5.70 8.70 19.63
C TRP A 54 -6.89 7.81 19.99
N LEU A 55 -7.86 7.71 19.07
CA LEU A 55 -9.03 6.82 19.21
C LEU A 55 -8.69 5.32 18.99
N GLY A 56 -7.41 4.95 19.03
CA GLY A 56 -6.90 3.62 18.71
C GLY A 56 -6.34 3.53 17.28
N ILE A 57 -6.39 2.33 16.68
CA ILE A 57 -5.72 2.02 15.40
C ILE A 57 -5.98 3.10 14.35
N GLY A 58 -4.90 3.58 13.72
CA GLY A 58 -4.92 4.75 12.84
C GLY A 58 -5.21 4.43 11.37
N TYR A 59 -5.17 3.14 11.00
CA TYR A 59 -5.31 2.64 9.64
C TYR A 59 -6.73 2.18 9.36
N HIS A 60 -7.08 2.06 8.08
CA HIS A 60 -8.38 1.56 7.61
C HIS A 60 -8.35 0.05 7.39
N PHE A 61 -7.20 -0.47 6.94
CA PHE A 61 -6.98 -1.88 6.68
C PHE A 61 -5.65 -2.36 7.26
N VAL A 62 -5.62 -3.60 7.72
CA VAL A 62 -4.42 -4.33 8.16
C VAL A 62 -4.27 -5.58 7.31
N ILE A 63 -3.05 -5.89 6.87
CA ILE A 63 -2.72 -7.12 6.14
C ILE A 63 -1.72 -7.96 6.94
N GLY A 64 -2.12 -9.18 7.29
CA GLY A 64 -1.32 -10.12 8.07
C GLY A 64 -0.11 -10.70 7.32
N ASN A 65 0.89 -11.14 8.06
CA ASN A 65 2.11 -11.81 7.55
C ASN A 65 2.26 -13.26 8.02
N GLY A 66 1.22 -13.85 8.62
CA GLY A 66 1.26 -15.16 9.25
C GLY A 66 1.65 -15.14 10.74
N ASN A 67 2.03 -13.98 11.29
CA ASN A 67 2.36 -13.82 12.70
C ASN A 67 1.46 -12.78 13.38
N GLY A 68 0.47 -13.27 14.12
CA GLY A 68 -0.58 -12.45 14.76
C GLY A 68 -1.87 -12.40 13.94
N MET A 69 -1.75 -12.31 12.61
CA MET A 69 -2.84 -12.53 11.65
C MET A 69 -2.37 -13.51 10.57
N PRO A 70 -3.25 -14.37 10.03
CA PRO A 70 -2.99 -15.17 8.83
C PRO A 70 -2.32 -14.39 7.70
N ASP A 71 -1.43 -15.05 6.96
CA ASP A 71 -0.65 -14.41 5.90
C ASP A 71 -1.54 -13.98 4.73
N GLY A 72 -1.45 -12.69 4.36
CA GLY A 72 -2.27 -12.09 3.32
C GLY A 72 -3.74 -11.83 3.71
N GLU A 73 -4.16 -12.13 4.93
CA GLU A 73 -5.51 -11.77 5.39
C GLU A 73 -5.65 -10.25 5.47
N ILE A 74 -6.73 -9.72 4.87
CA ILE A 74 -7.09 -8.32 4.90
C ILE A 74 -8.22 -8.12 5.90
N GLU A 75 -7.94 -7.37 6.95
CA GLU A 75 -8.95 -7.01 7.94
C GLU A 75 -9.26 -5.51 7.91
N GLN A 76 -10.55 -5.17 7.92
CA GLN A 76 -11.00 -3.79 8.09
C GLN A 76 -10.92 -3.38 9.54
N THR A 77 -10.62 -2.11 9.80
CA THR A 77 -10.72 -1.53 11.15
C THR A 77 -12.08 -0.85 11.35
N PHE A 78 -12.33 -0.38 12.57
CA PHE A 78 -13.52 0.42 12.87
C PHE A 78 -13.58 1.70 12.01
N ARG A 79 -12.42 2.29 11.67
CA ARG A 79 -12.37 3.52 10.86
C ARG A 79 -12.92 3.31 9.47
N TRP A 80 -12.59 2.18 8.84
CA TRP A 80 -13.15 1.84 7.54
C TRP A 80 -14.65 1.56 7.62
N ARG A 81 -15.08 0.72 8.57
CA ARG A 81 -16.50 0.36 8.74
C ARG A 81 -17.39 1.58 8.97
N GLN A 82 -16.89 2.55 9.74
CA GLN A 82 -17.60 3.78 10.10
C GLN A 82 -17.29 4.94 9.15
N GLN A 83 -16.47 4.73 8.12
CA GLN A 83 -16.07 5.77 7.16
C GLN A 83 -15.52 7.03 7.88
N MET A 84 -14.63 6.80 8.84
CA MET A 84 -13.91 7.83 9.60
C MET A 84 -12.58 8.16 8.93
N HIS A 85 -12.08 9.37 9.16
CA HIS A 85 -10.72 9.75 8.78
C HIS A 85 -9.67 8.90 9.52
N GLY A 86 -8.47 8.82 8.94
CA GLY A 86 -7.33 8.11 9.50
C GLY A 86 -6.52 8.93 10.51
N ALA A 87 -5.59 8.23 11.16
CA ALA A 87 -4.52 8.82 11.97
C ALA A 87 -3.23 8.06 11.65
N HIS A 88 -2.71 8.21 10.44
CA HIS A 88 -1.59 7.38 9.94
C HIS A 88 -0.51 8.18 9.21
N ALA A 89 -0.84 9.28 8.54
CA ALA A 89 0.12 10.02 7.71
C ALA A 89 0.83 11.14 8.48
N GLY A 90 0.16 11.74 9.47
CA GLY A 90 0.66 12.94 10.16
C GLY A 90 0.59 14.22 9.31
N VAL A 91 -0.03 14.14 8.13
CA VAL A 91 -0.37 15.26 7.24
C VAL A 91 -1.90 15.28 7.10
N GLY A 92 -2.48 16.47 7.26
CA GLY A 92 -3.94 16.64 7.38
C GLY A 92 -4.70 16.02 6.21
N ASP A 93 -4.28 16.30 4.98
CA ASP A 93 -4.99 15.82 3.78
C ASP A 93 -5.01 14.29 3.68
N TYR A 94 -3.84 13.67 3.83
CA TYR A 94 -3.68 12.22 3.78
C TYR A 94 -4.35 11.47 4.94
N ASN A 95 -4.56 12.13 6.09
CA ASN A 95 -5.39 11.56 7.16
C ASN A 95 -6.89 11.73 6.86
N GLN A 96 -7.30 12.88 6.34
CA GLN A 96 -8.72 13.20 6.13
C GLN A 96 -9.34 12.50 4.92
N ARG A 97 -8.56 12.37 3.84
CA ARG A 97 -8.98 11.85 2.53
C ARG A 97 -8.11 10.69 2.02
N GLY A 98 -7.17 10.19 2.82
CA GLY A 98 -6.36 9.03 2.48
C GLY A 98 -6.82 7.74 3.16
N ILE A 99 -6.87 6.65 2.39
CA ILE A 99 -7.10 5.30 2.89
C ILE A 99 -5.76 4.71 3.31
N GLY A 100 -5.43 4.79 4.59
CA GLY A 100 -4.28 4.06 5.18
C GLY A 100 -4.45 2.54 5.17
N ILE A 101 -3.54 1.84 4.49
CA ILE A 101 -3.39 0.37 4.50
C ILE A 101 -2.05 0.05 5.14
N VAL A 102 -2.04 -0.75 6.21
CA VAL A 102 -0.80 -1.19 6.86
C VAL A 102 -0.60 -2.69 6.66
N LEU A 103 0.63 -3.09 6.37
CA LEU A 103 1.03 -4.48 6.32
C LEU A 103 1.92 -4.80 7.53
N VAL A 104 1.68 -5.94 8.17
CA VAL A 104 2.53 -6.40 9.27
C VAL A 104 3.89 -6.80 8.71
N GLY A 105 4.96 -6.19 9.20
CA GLY A 105 6.33 -6.46 8.74
C GLY A 105 7.27 -5.27 8.90
N ASN A 106 8.56 -5.51 8.68
CA ASN A 106 9.57 -4.46 8.60
C ASN A 106 10.27 -4.48 7.23
N PHE A 107 9.68 -3.77 6.27
CA PHE A 107 10.21 -3.74 4.90
C PHE A 107 11.41 -2.82 4.68
N GLU A 108 12.03 -2.34 5.76
CA GLU A 108 13.42 -1.86 5.70
C GLU A 108 14.43 -3.00 5.74
N LYS A 109 14.00 -4.21 6.13
CA LYS A 109 14.86 -5.38 6.32
C LYS A 109 14.54 -6.53 5.38
N GLU A 110 13.29 -6.67 4.98
CA GLU A 110 12.81 -7.82 4.21
C GLU A 110 11.71 -7.42 3.22
N HIS A 111 11.45 -8.25 2.21
CA HIS A 111 10.30 -8.05 1.32
C HIS A 111 9.00 -8.49 2.00
N PRO A 112 7.84 -7.90 1.63
CA PRO A 112 6.54 -8.46 2.01
C PRO A 112 6.39 -9.89 1.50
N THR A 113 5.58 -10.70 2.17
CA THR A 113 5.29 -12.07 1.70
C THR A 113 4.57 -12.03 0.34
N ALA A 114 4.63 -13.14 -0.40
CA ALA A 114 3.88 -13.26 -1.65
C ALA A 114 2.36 -13.09 -1.43
N ALA A 115 1.82 -13.63 -0.34
CA ALA A 115 0.41 -13.50 0.00
C ALA A 115 0.04 -12.05 0.33
N GLN A 116 0.89 -11.33 1.08
CA GLN A 116 0.74 -9.90 1.34
C GLN A 116 0.73 -9.07 0.05
N LEU A 117 1.63 -9.35 -0.89
CA LEU A 117 1.68 -8.65 -2.18
C LEU A 117 0.42 -8.89 -3.02
N VAL A 118 -0.07 -10.12 -3.08
CA VAL A 118 -1.33 -10.45 -3.77
C VAL A 118 -2.51 -9.72 -3.13
N ALA A 119 -2.56 -9.72 -1.80
CA ALA A 119 -3.60 -9.08 -1.02
C ALA A 119 -3.63 -7.55 -1.25
N VAL A 120 -2.50 -6.87 -1.06
CA VAL A 120 -2.43 -5.41 -1.21
C VAL A 120 -2.70 -4.97 -2.64
N LYS A 121 -2.18 -5.68 -3.66
CA LYS A 121 -2.46 -5.38 -5.08
C LYS A 121 -3.94 -5.53 -5.41
N SER A 122 -4.61 -6.53 -4.83
CA SER A 122 -6.05 -6.75 -5.04
C SER A 122 -6.89 -5.67 -4.35
N LEU A 123 -6.55 -5.34 -3.09
CA LEU A 123 -7.22 -4.29 -2.32
C LEU A 123 -7.09 -2.92 -2.99
N VAL A 124 -5.86 -2.51 -3.34
CA VAL A 124 -5.59 -1.21 -3.97
C VAL A 124 -6.33 -1.09 -5.29
N ARG A 125 -6.29 -2.12 -6.15
CA ARG A 125 -7.03 -2.11 -7.43
C ARG A 125 -8.53 -1.90 -7.26
N MET A 126 -9.15 -2.59 -6.29
CA MET A 126 -10.58 -2.43 -6.02
C MET A 126 -10.92 -1.05 -5.45
N LEU A 127 -10.11 -0.53 -4.53
CA LEU A 127 -10.31 0.81 -3.96
C LEU A 127 -10.15 1.91 -5.02
N LYS A 128 -9.12 1.81 -5.88
CA LYS A 128 -8.93 2.73 -7.00
C LYS A 128 -10.14 2.77 -7.92
N ALA A 129 -10.65 1.60 -8.31
CA ALA A 129 -11.81 1.50 -9.19
C ALA A 129 -13.09 2.07 -8.55
N GLU A 130 -13.36 1.73 -7.29
CA GLU A 130 -14.56 2.18 -6.57
C GLU A 130 -14.56 3.69 -6.32
N TYR A 131 -13.42 4.25 -5.90
CA TYR A 131 -13.30 5.64 -5.47
C TYR A 131 -12.66 6.56 -6.50
N ARG A 132 -12.36 6.05 -7.71
CA ARG A 132 -11.72 6.79 -8.81
C ARG A 132 -10.42 7.46 -8.39
N ILE A 133 -9.57 6.67 -7.72
CA ILE A 133 -8.24 7.09 -7.27
C ILE A 133 -7.22 6.66 -8.32
N ASP A 134 -6.50 7.61 -8.88
CA ASP A 134 -5.46 7.36 -9.88
C ASP A 134 -4.22 6.71 -9.25
N ALA A 135 -3.34 6.13 -10.08
CA ALA A 135 -2.16 5.40 -9.60
C ALA A 135 -1.19 6.31 -8.83
N GLU A 136 -1.08 7.54 -9.27
CA GLU A 136 -0.24 8.60 -8.74
C GLU A 136 -0.68 9.06 -7.35
N HIS A 137 -1.91 8.72 -6.95
CA HIS A 137 -2.45 8.98 -5.61
C HIS A 137 -2.35 7.75 -4.68
N VAL A 138 -1.68 6.69 -5.12
CA VAL A 138 -1.23 5.59 -4.26
C VAL A 138 0.21 5.87 -3.88
N VAL A 139 0.42 6.19 -2.60
CA VAL A 139 1.70 6.69 -2.10
C VAL A 139 2.18 5.89 -0.90
N GLY A 140 3.49 5.86 -0.68
CA GLY A 140 4.09 5.43 0.57
C GLY A 140 4.00 6.53 1.63
N HIS A 141 4.13 6.16 2.91
CA HIS A 141 4.20 7.17 3.99
C HIS A 141 5.41 8.11 3.82
N SER A 142 6.51 7.61 3.27
CA SER A 142 7.74 8.37 2.95
C SER A 142 7.51 9.49 1.94
N ASP A 143 6.55 9.32 1.04
CA ASP A 143 6.26 10.32 -0.01
C ASP A 143 5.52 11.54 0.56
N VAL A 144 4.94 11.40 1.76
CA VAL A 144 4.12 12.45 2.40
C VAL A 144 4.76 13.00 3.67
N LYS A 145 5.67 12.26 4.30
CA LYS A 145 6.34 12.65 5.55
C LYS A 145 7.74 12.06 5.59
N ALA A 146 8.68 12.74 6.24
CA ALA A 146 10.00 12.18 6.52
C ALA A 146 9.88 10.94 7.46
N THR A 147 9.93 9.75 6.86
CA THR A 147 9.89 8.44 7.52
C THR A 147 10.46 7.38 6.59
N ALA A 148 10.92 6.25 7.14
CA ALA A 148 11.35 5.09 6.36
C ALA A 148 10.17 4.21 5.89
N CYS A 149 8.97 4.42 6.43
CA CYS A 149 7.76 3.69 6.07
C CYS A 149 7.32 4.01 4.62
N PRO A 150 6.92 3.04 3.76
CA PRO A 150 6.65 1.62 4.06
C PRO A 150 7.87 0.70 3.99
N GLY A 151 9.06 1.24 3.73
CA GLY A 151 10.33 0.50 3.68
C GLY A 151 10.84 0.29 2.26
N LYS A 152 12.16 0.34 2.09
CA LYS A 152 12.89 0.26 0.82
C LYS A 152 12.70 -1.04 0.06
N TYR A 153 12.28 -2.12 0.72
CA TYR A 153 11.96 -3.41 0.10
C TYR A 153 10.47 -3.56 -0.23
N PHE A 154 9.64 -2.55 0.07
CA PHE A 154 8.25 -2.53 -0.36
C PHE A 154 8.14 -2.08 -1.83
N PRO A 155 7.56 -2.89 -2.73
CA PRO A 155 7.50 -2.57 -4.16
C PRO A 155 6.31 -1.65 -4.47
N LEU A 156 6.41 -0.37 -4.11
CA LEU A 156 5.30 0.59 -4.23
C LEU A 156 4.80 0.76 -5.67
N ASP A 157 5.70 0.82 -6.64
CA ASP A 157 5.34 1.00 -8.06
C ASP A 157 4.49 -0.17 -8.58
N GLU A 158 4.83 -1.40 -8.17
CA GLU A 158 4.05 -2.57 -8.56
C GLU A 158 2.64 -2.56 -7.98
N VAL A 159 2.48 -2.01 -6.79
CA VAL A 159 1.18 -1.89 -6.10
C VAL A 159 0.35 -0.76 -6.69
N SER A 160 0.98 0.37 -7.01
CA SER A 160 0.31 1.59 -7.48
C SER A 160 -0.16 1.48 -8.94
N PHE A 161 0.71 0.95 -9.81
CA PHE A 161 0.46 0.83 -11.24
C PHE A 161 -0.01 -0.58 -11.66
N GLY A 162 -0.06 -1.54 -10.73
CA GLY A 162 -0.46 -2.91 -11.02
C GLY A 162 0.53 -3.66 -11.91
N LEU A 163 1.81 -3.26 -11.88
CA LEU A 163 2.85 -3.90 -12.67
C LEU A 163 3.09 -5.32 -12.15
N PRO A 164 3.39 -6.29 -13.05
CA PRO A 164 3.89 -7.58 -12.61
C PRO A 164 5.15 -7.36 -11.78
N ALA A 165 5.39 -8.27 -10.81
CA ALA A 165 6.65 -8.25 -10.06
C ALA A 165 7.79 -8.18 -11.06
N SER A 166 8.63 -7.16 -10.96
CA SER A 166 9.71 -6.97 -11.93
C SER A 166 10.68 -8.13 -11.78
N GLY A 167 10.44 -9.21 -12.52
CA GLY A 167 11.42 -10.21 -12.81
C GLY A 167 12.61 -9.48 -13.41
N PHE A 168 13.80 -9.80 -12.91
CA PHE A 168 15.06 -9.28 -13.38
C PHE A 168 15.20 -9.58 -14.89
N VAL A 169 14.66 -8.73 -15.75
CA VAL A 169 14.95 -8.78 -17.18
C VAL A 169 16.35 -8.22 -17.31
N ARG A 170 17.33 -9.13 -17.26
CA ARG A 170 18.67 -8.86 -17.80
C ARG A 170 18.42 -8.24 -19.17
N ARG A 171 18.80 -6.97 -19.36
CA ARG A 171 18.87 -6.38 -20.70
C ARG A 171 19.82 -7.25 -21.50
N THR A 172 19.28 -8.20 -22.26
CA THR A 172 20.03 -8.74 -23.38
C THR A 172 20.10 -7.60 -24.38
N SER A 173 21.34 -7.21 -24.66
CA SER A 173 21.69 -6.25 -25.70
C SER A 173 20.97 -6.59 -27.00
N ARG A 174 20.53 -5.53 -27.70
CA ARG A 174 19.91 -5.63 -29.03
C ARG A 174 20.84 -6.38 -29.99
N PRO A 175 20.32 -7.24 -30.89
CA PRO A 175 21.08 -7.68 -32.04
C PRO A 175 21.03 -6.56 -33.09
N GLY A 176 22.18 -5.95 -33.41
CA GLY A 176 22.24 -5.03 -34.55
C GLY A 176 23.30 -3.92 -34.56
N GLU A 177 24.26 -3.87 -33.64
CA GLU A 177 25.38 -2.91 -33.76
C GLU A 177 26.63 -3.62 -34.29
N SER A 178 26.87 -3.44 -35.59
CA SER A 178 28.11 -3.83 -36.27
C SER A 178 29.20 -2.82 -35.95
N THR A 179 30.16 -3.19 -35.10
CA THR A 179 31.45 -2.49 -35.03
C THR A 179 32.46 -3.22 -35.89
N PHE A 180 32.64 -2.76 -37.13
CA PHE A 180 33.85 -3.02 -37.91
C PHE A 180 34.18 -1.76 -38.71
N ALA A 181 35.19 -1.04 -38.26
CA ALA A 181 35.95 -0.09 -39.07
C ALA A 181 37.41 -0.19 -38.63
N ASP A 182 38.05 -1.29 -39.04
CA ASP A 182 39.51 -1.36 -39.11
C ASP A 182 39.95 -0.91 -40.50
N PHE A 183 40.84 0.08 -40.50
CA PHE A 183 41.89 0.38 -41.46
C PHE A 183 42.08 -0.62 -42.62
N ASN A 184 42.12 -0.14 -43.89
CA ASN A 184 43.39 0.13 -44.61
C ASN A 184 43.19 0.53 -46.10
N ARG A 185 44.16 1.31 -46.62
CA ARG A 185 44.49 1.71 -48.03
C ARG A 185 43.71 2.92 -48.58
N ASN A 186 44.33 3.98 -49.14
CA ASN A 186 45.68 4.21 -49.69
C ASN A 186 46.37 5.42 -49.06
#